data_AF-A0A0E3SSH9-F1
#
_entry.id   AF-A0A0E3SSH9-F1
#
_cell.length_a   1.000
_cell.length_b   1.000
_cell.length_c   1.000
_cell.angle_alpha   90.00
_cell.angle_beta   90.00
_cell.angle_gamma   90.00
#
_symmetry.space_group_name_H-M   'P 1'
#
loop_
_entity.id
_entity.type
_entity.pdbx_description
1 polymer ?
#
loop_
_entity_poly.entity_id
_entity_poly.type
_entity_poly.pdbx_seq_one_letter_code
_entity_poly.pdbx_strand_id
1 'polypeptide(L)' 'MRQKILSISYSDWKKLGFSKGTLHYMKKNAEADKHFMLNAHVRERLNQWEKLVANG' A
#
# COMPACT_ATOMS: atom_id res chain seq x y z
N MET A 1 7.91 2.93 3.68
CA MET A 1 6.94 2.19 2.84
C MET A 1 6.23 1.06 3.57
N ARG A 2 6.94 0.18 4.29
CA ARG A 2 6.31 -0.90 5.08
C ARG A 2 5.21 -0.40 6.02
N GLN A 3 5.53 0.57 6.88
CA GLN A 3 4.55 1.17 7.79
C GLN A 3 3.30 1.70 7.09
N LYS A 4 3.44 2.32 5.89
CA LYS A 4 2.29 2.80 5.11
C LYS A 4 1.37 1.67 4.66
N ILE A 5 1.94 0.56 4.20
CA ILE A 5 1.19 -0.63 3.79
C ILE A 5 0.48 -1.26 5.00
N LEU A 6 1.09 -1.23 6.18
CA LEU A 6 0.49 -1.75 7.41
C LEU A 6 -0.67 -0.85 7.89
N SER A 7 -0.48 0.47 7.82
CA SER A 7 -1.44 1.47 8.32
C SER A 7 -2.62 1.75 7.37
N ILE A 8 -2.48 1.53 6.06
CA ILE A 8 -3.56 1.84 5.10
C ILE A 8 -4.80 0.95 5.33
N SER A 9 -5.96 1.59 5.30
CA SER A 9 -7.26 0.93 5.38
C SER A 9 -7.59 0.22 4.07
N TYR A 10 -8.46 -0.79 4.11
CA TYR A 10 -8.95 -1.40 2.87
C TYR A 10 -9.72 -0.40 2.01
N SER A 11 -10.49 0.49 2.61
CA SER A 11 -11.26 1.51 1.88
C SER A 11 -10.36 2.43 1.05
N ASP A 12 -9.25 2.90 1.63
CA ASP A 12 -8.30 3.75 0.90
C ASP A 12 -7.49 2.95 -0.11
N TRP A 13 -7.11 1.72 0.24
CA TRP A 13 -6.47 0.80 -0.70
C TRP A 13 -7.33 0.52 -1.94
N LYS A 14 -8.66 0.38 -1.75
CA LYS A 14 -9.63 0.20 -2.83
C LYS A 14 -9.74 1.44 -3.72
N LYS A 15 -9.66 2.66 -3.14
CA LYS A 15 -9.63 3.91 -3.92
C LYS A 15 -8.39 4.00 -4.82
N LEU A 16 -7.30 3.31 -4.47
CA LEU A 16 -6.10 3.18 -5.32
C LEU A 16 -6.25 2.15 -6.45
N GLY A 17 -7.40 1.48 -6.55
CA GLY A 17 -7.70 0.51 -7.60
C GLY A 17 -7.23 -0.92 -7.30
N PHE A 18 -6.86 -1.24 -6.06
CA PHE A 18 -6.33 -2.56 -5.71
C PHE A 18 -7.34 -3.42 -4.93
N SER A 19 -7.18 -4.73 -5.09
CA SER A 19 -8.01 -5.73 -4.42
C SER A 19 -7.65 -5.92 -2.93
N LYS A 20 -8.58 -6.50 -2.17
CA LYS A 20 -8.35 -6.93 -0.77
C LYS A 20 -7.25 -7.99 -0.68
N GLY A 21 -7.15 -8.89 -1.66
CA GLY A 21 -6.11 -9.92 -1.71
C GLY A 21 -4.71 -9.32 -1.87
N THR A 22 -4.57 -8.31 -2.73
CA THR A 22 -3.31 -7.56 -2.90
C THR A 22 -2.91 -6.88 -1.59
N LEU A 23 -3.85 -6.26 -0.86
CA LEU A 23 -3.56 -5.65 0.44
C LEU A 23 -3.07 -6.69 1.45
N HIS A 24 -3.75 -7.83 1.55
CA HIS A 24 -3.38 -8.89 2.49
C HIS A 24 -1.97 -9.42 2.21
N TYR A 25 -1.67 -9.69 0.95
CA TYR A 25 -0.34 -10.15 0.51
C TYR A 25 0.74 -9.12 0.85
N MET A 26 0.48 -7.83 0.60
CA MET A 26 1.42 -6.75 0.89
C MET A 26 1.64 -6.56 2.39
N LYS A 27 0.60 -6.67 3.23
CA LYS A 27 0.73 -6.61 4.70
C LYS A 27 1.58 -7.75 5.23
N LYS A 28 1.31 -9.00 4.80
CA LYS A 28 2.14 -10.16 5.18
C LYS A 28 3.60 -10.00 4.80
N ASN A 29 3.89 -9.47 3.61
CA ASN A 29 5.27 -9.22 3.19
C ASN A 29 5.93 -8.09 4.00
N ALA A 30 5.18 -7.06 4.38
CA ALA A 30 5.66 -5.98 5.22
C ALA A 30 5.91 -6.41 6.67
N GLU A 31 5.07 -7.29 7.23
CA GLU A 31 5.21 -7.87 8.58
C GLU A 31 6.39 -8.84 8.67
N ALA A 32 6.61 -9.64 7.62
CA ALA A 32 7.70 -10.64 7.60
C ALA A 32 9.10 -10.01 7.47
N ASP A 33 9.21 -8.68 7.40
CA ASP A 33 10.41 -7.87 7.13
C ASP A 33 11.27 -8.34 5.94
N LYS A 34 10.70 -9.19 5.07
CA LYS A 34 11.37 -9.70 3.88
C LYS A 34 11.66 -8.53 2.94
N HIS A 35 12.76 -8.61 2.21
CA HIS A 35 12.94 -7.76 1.04
C HIS A 35 11.87 -8.15 0.02
N PHE A 36 10.83 -7.32 -0.11
CA PHE A 36 9.87 -7.42 -1.21
C PHE A 36 10.09 -6.23 -2.12
N MET A 37 10.21 -6.50 -3.41
CA MET A 37 10.09 -5.46 -4.42
C MET A 37 8.60 -5.13 -4.55
N LEU A 38 8.24 -3.89 -4.21
CA LEU A 38 6.95 -3.35 -4.59
C LEU A 38 6.91 -3.30 -6.11
N ASN A 39 5.86 -3.91 -6.69
CA ASN A 39 5.57 -3.70 -8.11
C ASN A 39 5.53 -2.19 -8.37
N ALA A 40 6.20 -1.73 -9.44
CA ALA A 40 6.30 -0.31 -9.79
C ALA A 40 4.92 0.38 -9.79
N HIS A 41 3.88 -0.32 -10.26
CA HIS A 41 2.51 0.18 -10.28
C HIS A 41 1.94 0.43 -8.87
N VAL A 42 2.21 -0.48 -7.93
CA VAL A 42 1.79 -0.33 -6.52
C VAL A 42 2.54 0.83 -5.87
N ARG A 43 3.82 0.98 -6.18
CA ARG A 43 4.66 2.08 -5.67
C ARG A 43 4.17 3.44 -6.15
N GLU A 44 3.85 3.57 -7.43
CA GLU A 44 3.36 4.82 -8.02
C GLU A 44 2.02 5.25 -7.39
N ARG A 45 1.06 4.32 -7.30
CA ARG A 45 -0.24 4.56 -6.69
C ARG A 45 -0.15 4.90 -5.20
N LEU A 46 0.75 4.26 -4.45
CA LEU A 46 0.99 4.60 -3.05
C LEU A 46 1.59 6.00 -2.89
N ASN A 47 2.48 6.42 -3.79
CA ASN A 47 3.00 7.79 -3.78
C ASN A 47 1.92 8.84 -4.12
N GLN A 48 0.95 8.50 -4.97
CA GLN A 48 -0.21 9.35 -5.24
C GLN A 48 -1.09 9.50 -3.98
N TRP A 49 -1.33 8.40 -3.24
CA TRP A 49 -2.06 8.43 -1.98
C TRP A 49 -1.44 9.39 -0.95
N GLU A 50 -0.12 9.40 -0.82
CA GLU A 50 0.55 10.33 0.10
C GLU A 50 0.25 11.78 -0.21
N LYS A 51 0.24 12.15 -1.49
CA LYS A 51 -0.10 13.51 -1.92
C LYS A 51 -1.57 13.85 -1.63
N LEU A 52 -2.46 12.87 -1.58
CA LEU A 52 -3.87 13.08 -1.27
C LEU A 52 -4.10 13.22 0.24
N VAL A 53 -3.43 12.42 1.06
CA VAL A 53 -3.56 12.47 2.54
C VAL A 53 -2.77 13.63 3.16
N ALA A 54 -1.63 14.03 2.59
CA ALA A 54 -0.85 15.16 3.09
C ALA A 54 -1.50 16.53 2.84
N ASN A 55 -2.52 16.59 2.00
CA ASN A 55 -3.26 17.82 1.65
C ASN A 55 -4.70 17.83 2.23
N GLY A 56 -5.04 16.90 3.13
CA GLY A 56 -6.37 16.74 3.72
C GLY A 56 -6.36 16.85 5.23
#